data_AF-A0A5P8Q640-F1
#
_entry.id   AF-A0A5P8Q640-F1
#
_cell.length_a   1.000
_cell.length_b   1.000
_cell.length_c   1.000
_cell.angle_alpha   90.00
_cell.angle_beta   90.00
_cell.angle_gamma   90.00
#
_symmetry.space_group_name_H-M   'P 1'
#
loop_
_entity.id
_entity.type
_entity.pdbx_description
1 polymer ?
#
loop_
_entity_poly.entity_id
_entity_poly.type
_entity_poly.pdbx_seq_one_letter_code
_entity_poly.pdbx_strand_id
1 'polypeptide(L)'
;MAWFPSQLGLTGSQLIRSSGPLEELSKKKLAALDELFEDFQTVNHQIAEKIYEIDHPWTPSDQNVGGGRSSAISRPQEAILQRRESNKRLQYLISLRDDCNRAIARFDKEQRQIFDLRYCSSNYYDWDTVGNLIGYAHSQIYRKRYAMLWLLAEERGMVSHKDGTRNAINPSLNQ
;
A
#
# COMPACT_ATOMS: atom_id res chain seq x y z
N MET A 1 14.59 -15.05 -71.79
CA MET A 1 15.74 -15.02 -70.87
C MET A 1 15.38 -14.18 -69.65
N ALA A 2 15.53 -14.77 -68.45
CA ALA A 2 15.57 -14.22 -67.07
C ALA A 2 14.42 -13.28 -66.63
N TRP A 3 13.55 -13.53 -65.64
CA TRP A 3 13.61 -14.09 -64.26
C TRP A 3 14.32 -13.21 -63.18
N PHE A 4 13.50 -12.85 -62.17
CA PHE A 4 13.66 -12.26 -60.83
C PHE A 4 13.56 -10.73 -60.55
N PRO A 5 12.85 -10.34 -59.45
CA PRO A 5 12.37 -8.99 -59.13
C PRO A 5 13.20 -8.29 -58.03
N SER A 6 13.08 -6.96 -57.96
CA SER A 6 13.71 -6.13 -56.94
C SER A 6 12.99 -6.21 -55.59
N GLN A 7 13.76 -6.52 -54.55
CA GLN A 7 13.38 -6.59 -53.14
C GLN A 7 13.16 -5.20 -52.48
N LEU A 8 12.21 -5.20 -51.55
CA LEU A 8 12.26 -4.59 -50.21
C LEU A 8 12.31 -3.06 -50.10
N GLY A 9 11.13 -2.44 -50.11
CA GLY A 9 10.84 -1.21 -49.38
C GLY A 9 10.02 -1.51 -48.13
N LEU A 10 10.65 -2.06 -47.08
CA LEU A 10 10.05 -2.13 -45.74
C LEU A 10 10.07 -0.72 -45.14
N THR A 11 8.98 0.04 -45.35
CA THR A 11 8.75 1.26 -44.59
C THR A 11 8.20 0.89 -43.23
N GLY A 12 9.03 1.08 -42.21
CA GLY A 12 8.68 0.87 -40.82
C GLY A 12 7.55 1.81 -40.41
N SER A 13 6.39 1.24 -40.11
CA SER A 13 5.45 1.79 -39.13
C SER A 13 4.56 0.67 -38.60
N GLN A 14 5.18 -0.32 -37.96
CA GLN A 14 4.53 -1.20 -37.01
C GLN A 14 5.33 -1.18 -35.72
N LEU A 15 5.33 -0.03 -35.05
CA LEU A 15 5.50 0.04 -33.60
C LEU A 15 4.12 0.17 -32.97
N ILE A 16 3.28 -0.85 -33.18
CA ILE A 16 2.31 -1.21 -32.15
C ILE A 16 3.16 -1.79 -31.03
N ARG A 17 3.70 -0.92 -30.17
CA ARG A 17 4.13 -1.36 -28.85
C ARG A 17 2.88 -1.94 -28.23
N SER A 18 2.89 -3.25 -28.06
CA SER A 18 1.97 -3.96 -27.19
C SER A 18 2.01 -3.25 -25.84
N SER A 19 1.05 -2.34 -25.64
CA SER A 19 0.55 -2.07 -24.31
C SER A 19 0.09 -3.44 -23.82
N GLY A 20 0.93 -4.10 -23.02
CA GLY A 20 0.49 -5.25 -22.23
C GLY A 20 -0.82 -4.90 -21.54
N PRO A 21 -1.67 -5.89 -21.22
CA PRO A 21 -2.96 -5.62 -20.60
C PRO A 21 -2.73 -4.65 -19.45
N LEU A 22 -3.35 -3.46 -19.54
CA LEU A 22 -3.32 -2.47 -18.46
C LEU A 22 -3.60 -3.28 -17.20
N GLU A 23 -2.64 -3.35 -16.29
CA GLU A 23 -2.74 -4.24 -15.14
C GLU A 23 -4.01 -3.82 -14.37
N GLU A 24 -5.10 -4.57 -14.54
CA GLU A 24 -6.39 -4.22 -13.98
C GLU A 24 -6.52 -4.89 -12.61
N LEU A 25 -6.85 -4.09 -11.60
CA LEU A 25 -7.14 -4.64 -10.27
C LEU A 25 -8.45 -5.43 -10.34
N SER A 26 -8.36 -6.73 -10.07
CA SER A 26 -9.55 -7.58 -9.99
C SER A 26 -10.49 -7.10 -8.88
N LYS A 27 -11.79 -7.41 -8.99
CA LYS A 27 -12.79 -7.04 -7.98
C LYS A 27 -12.41 -7.49 -6.56
N LYS A 28 -11.78 -8.67 -6.43
CA LYS A 28 -11.29 -9.19 -5.14
C LYS A 28 -10.15 -8.34 -4.58
N LYS A 29 -9.19 -7.93 -5.42
CA LYS A 29 -8.10 -7.04 -5.00
C LYS A 29 -8.63 -5.67 -4.57
N LEU A 30 -9.60 -5.11 -5.29
CA LEU A 30 -10.23 -3.84 -4.92
C LEU A 30 -10.91 -3.92 -3.56
N ALA A 31 -11.70 -4.99 -3.31
CA ALA A 31 -12.34 -5.20 -2.02
C ALA A 31 -11.32 -5.30 -0.88
N ALA A 32 -10.25 -6.06 -1.07
CA ALA A 32 -9.18 -6.16 -0.08
C ALA A 32 -8.49 -4.80 0.19
N LEU A 33 -8.29 -3.97 -0.84
CA LEU A 33 -7.72 -2.64 -0.67
C LEU A 33 -8.67 -1.69 0.08
N ASP A 34 -9.99 -1.80 -0.12
CA ASP A 34 -10.96 -1.03 0.66
C ASP A 34 -10.92 -1.45 2.14
N GLU A 35 -10.87 -2.75 2.43
CA GLU A 35 -10.74 -3.27 3.80
C GLU A 35 -9.48 -2.71 4.49
N LEU A 36 -8.37 -2.55 3.76
CA LEU A 36 -7.16 -1.93 4.32
C LEU A 36 -7.37 -0.46 4.72
N PHE A 37 -8.17 0.32 3.99
CA PHE A 37 -8.51 1.69 4.39
C PHE A 37 -9.47 1.73 5.58
N GLU A 38 -10.32 0.72 5.74
CA GLU A 38 -11.16 0.55 6.94
C GLU A 38 -10.28 0.19 8.16
N ASP A 39 -9.38 -0.78 8.03
CA ASP A 39 -8.42 -1.17 9.08
C ASP A 39 -7.51 0.00 9.48
N PHE A 40 -7.11 0.82 8.51
CA PHE A 40 -6.29 2.01 8.73
C PHE A 40 -6.87 2.96 9.78
N GLN A 41 -8.20 3.02 9.93
CA GLN A 41 -8.84 3.92 10.91
C GLN A 41 -8.46 3.59 12.36
N THR A 42 -8.13 2.33 12.65
CA THR A 42 -7.76 1.86 13.99
C THR A 42 -6.29 1.46 14.11
N VAL A 43 -5.52 1.53 13.02
CA VAL A 43 -4.14 1.00 12.96
C VAL A 43 -3.23 1.59 14.02
N ASN A 44 -3.34 2.89 14.32
CA ASN A 44 -2.51 3.55 15.31
C ASN A 44 -2.78 3.04 16.73
N HIS A 45 -4.05 2.77 17.05
CA HIS A 45 -4.44 2.15 18.33
C HIS A 45 -3.87 0.73 18.41
N GLN A 46 -4.03 -0.07 17.35
CA GLN A 46 -3.50 -1.44 17.30
C GLN A 46 -1.97 -1.48 17.43
N ILE A 47 -1.25 -0.52 16.84
CA ILE A 47 0.20 -0.37 17.01
C ILE A 47 0.54 -0.09 18.47
N ALA A 48 -0.15 0.86 19.11
CA ALA A 48 0.10 1.22 20.50
C ALA A 48 -0.13 0.03 21.45
N GLU A 49 -1.23 -0.70 21.24
CA GLU A 49 -1.57 -1.92 21.99
C GLU A 49 -0.50 -3.00 21.82
N LYS A 50 -0.05 -3.28 20.59
CA LYS A 50 1.03 -4.27 20.36
C LYS A 50 2.35 -3.84 20.96
N ILE A 51 2.70 -2.57 20.89
CA ILE A 51 3.93 -2.08 21.55
C ILE A 51 3.83 -2.32 23.05
N TYR A 52 2.69 -1.98 23.67
CA TYR A 52 2.49 -2.19 25.10
C TYR A 52 2.64 -3.65 25.50
N GLU A 53 2.04 -4.58 24.76
CA GLU A 53 2.16 -6.02 25.02
C GLU A 53 3.60 -6.55 24.88
N ILE A 54 4.34 -6.08 23.87
CA ILE A 54 5.74 -6.49 23.64
C ILE A 54 6.65 -5.98 24.77
N ASP A 55 6.38 -4.78 25.26
CA ASP A 55 7.14 -4.13 26.32
C ASP A 55 6.83 -4.73 27.70
N HIS A 56 5.59 -5.17 27.93
CA HIS A 56 5.10 -5.68 29.20
C HIS A 56 4.61 -7.14 29.07
N PRO A 57 5.52 -8.09 28.77
CA PRO A 57 5.13 -9.49 28.70
C PRO A 57 4.61 -9.95 30.06
N TRP A 58 3.42 -10.55 30.05
CA TRP A 58 2.89 -11.16 31.27
C TRP A 58 3.86 -12.24 31.75
N THR A 59 4.33 -12.10 32.99
CA THR A 59 5.23 -13.07 33.63
C THR A 59 4.47 -13.68 34.81
N PRO A 60 4.34 -15.01 34.90
CA PRO A 60 3.84 -15.65 36.11
C PRO A 60 4.72 -15.23 37.29
N SER A 61 4.13 -14.89 38.43
CA SER A 61 4.89 -14.64 39.66
C SER A 61 5.50 -15.96 40.15
N ASP A 62 6.72 -16.25 39.73
CA ASP A 62 7.47 -17.39 40.26
C ASP A 62 7.95 -17.07 41.68
N GLN A 63 7.49 -17.86 42.65
CA GLN A 63 7.86 -17.81 44.07
C GLN A 63 9.16 -18.59 44.36
N ASN A 64 10.10 -18.66 43.41
CA ASN A 64 11.40 -19.28 43.64
C ASN A 64 12.52 -18.25 43.85
N VAL A 65 12.62 -17.77 45.08
CA VAL A 65 13.78 -17.04 45.60
C VAL A 65 14.90 -18.06 45.86
N GLY A 66 15.69 -18.37 44.83
CA GLY A 66 16.71 -19.43 44.89
C GLY A 66 17.98 -19.10 44.11
N GLY A 67 18.83 -18.24 44.69
CA GLY A 67 20.29 -18.22 44.56
C GLY A 67 20.97 -18.43 43.20
N GLY A 68 21.40 -17.34 42.56
CA GLY A 68 22.41 -17.39 41.52
C GLY A 68 22.68 -16.03 40.90
N ARG A 69 23.73 -15.32 41.36
CA ARG A 69 24.18 -14.07 40.73
C ARG A 69 24.84 -14.39 39.38
N SER A 70 24.07 -14.38 38.30
CA SER A 70 24.62 -14.31 36.95
C SER A 70 24.85 -12.84 36.58
N SER A 71 26.12 -12.45 36.43
CA SER A 71 26.56 -11.11 36.01
C SER A 71 26.39 -10.93 34.50
N ALA A 72 25.22 -11.24 33.95
CA ALA A 72 24.91 -10.88 32.57
C ALA A 72 24.62 -9.37 32.52
N ILE A 73 25.40 -8.61 31.75
CA ILE A 73 25.03 -7.25 31.38
C ILE A 73 23.77 -7.37 30.52
N SER A 74 22.61 -7.34 31.17
CA SER A 74 21.34 -7.22 30.50
C SER A 74 21.35 -5.87 29.80
N ARG A 75 21.22 -5.86 28.47
CA ARG A 75 20.95 -4.66 27.68
C ARG A 75 19.45 -4.64 27.42
N PRO A 76 18.62 -4.28 28.41
CA PRO A 76 17.16 -4.46 28.35
C PRO A 76 16.55 -3.69 27.18
N GLN A 77 17.12 -2.54 26.82
CA GLN A 77 16.66 -1.74 25.68
C GLN A 77 16.90 -2.44 24.33
N GLU A 78 18.05 -3.10 24.14
CA GLU A 78 18.34 -3.86 22.92
C GLU A 78 17.42 -5.08 22.79
N ALA A 79 17.15 -5.76 23.91
CA ALA A 79 16.23 -6.88 23.92
C ALA A 79 14.77 -6.48 23.63
N ILE A 80 14.33 -5.30 24.08
CA ILE A 80 13.00 -4.75 23.75
C ILE A 80 12.95 -4.37 22.26
N LEU A 81 13.97 -3.69 21.75
CA LEU A 81 14.04 -3.31 20.34
C LEU A 81 13.99 -4.56 19.43
N GLN A 82 14.79 -5.57 19.75
CA GLN A 82 14.83 -6.83 19.01
C GLN A 82 13.47 -7.54 19.03
N ARG A 83 12.74 -7.51 20.16
CA ARG A 83 11.37 -8.05 20.24
C ARG A 83 10.38 -7.30 19.36
N ARG A 84 10.47 -5.97 19.28
CA ARG A 84 9.61 -5.15 18.42
C ARG A 84 9.90 -5.38 16.94
N GLU A 85 11.18 -5.43 16.56
CA GLU A 85 11.62 -5.68 15.18
C GLU A 85 11.24 -7.08 14.69
N SER A 86 11.35 -8.09 15.56
CA SER A 86 10.98 -9.47 15.21
C SER A 86 9.47 -9.73 15.20
N ASN A 87 8.64 -8.83 15.75
CA ASN A 87 7.19 -9.03 15.78
C ASN A 87 6.54 -8.75 14.42
N LYS A 88 6.21 -9.83 13.69
CA LYS A 88 5.59 -9.76 12.35
C LYS A 88 4.29 -8.94 12.32
N ARG A 89 3.46 -9.01 13.36
CA ARG A 89 2.19 -8.27 13.39
C ARG A 89 2.43 -6.77 13.55
N LEU A 90 3.35 -6.37 14.43
CA LEU A 90 3.74 -4.97 14.58
C LEU A 90 4.31 -4.40 13.28
N GLN A 91 5.22 -5.14 12.62
CA GLN A 91 5.79 -4.72 11.35
C GLN A 91 4.72 -4.58 10.25
N TYR A 92 3.76 -5.50 10.19
CA TYR A 92 2.62 -5.39 9.27
C TYR A 92 1.78 -4.13 9.53
N LEU A 93 1.44 -3.83 10.78
CA LEU A 93 0.62 -2.67 11.13
C LEU A 93 1.34 -1.35 10.80
N ILE A 94 2.65 -1.28 11.05
CA ILE A 94 3.49 -0.14 10.68
C ILE A 94 3.50 0.04 9.16
N SER A 95 3.74 -1.03 8.40
CA SER A 95 3.69 -0.98 6.94
C SER A 95 2.32 -0.53 6.44
N LEU A 96 1.21 -1.09 6.97
CA LEU A 96 -0.14 -0.67 6.59
C LEU A 96 -0.35 0.83 6.80
N ARG A 97 0.00 1.34 8.00
CA ARG A 97 -0.09 2.77 8.32
C ARG A 97 0.70 3.60 7.32
N ASP A 98 1.94 3.21 7.04
CA ASP A 98 2.84 3.98 6.20
C ASP A 98 2.40 3.97 4.73
N ASP A 99 1.96 2.83 4.22
CA ASP A 99 1.45 2.68 2.85
C ASP A 99 0.17 3.51 2.65
N CYS A 100 -0.79 3.45 3.59
CA CYS A 100 -2.00 4.25 3.54
C CYS A 100 -1.69 5.74 3.62
N ASN A 101 -0.79 6.17 4.51
CA ASN A 101 -0.38 7.57 4.60
C ASN A 101 0.24 8.09 3.30
N ARG A 102 1.10 7.29 2.65
CA ARG A 102 1.69 7.67 1.36
C ARG A 102 0.64 7.75 0.25
N ALA A 103 -0.32 6.83 0.23
CA ALA A 103 -1.41 6.86 -0.75
C ALA A 103 -2.31 8.10 -0.55
N ILE A 104 -2.72 8.37 0.69
CA ILE A 104 -3.57 9.51 1.06
C ILE A 104 -2.87 10.85 0.77
N ALA A 105 -1.56 10.94 0.97
CA ALA A 105 -0.78 12.13 0.65
C ALA A 105 -0.80 12.48 -0.86
N ARG A 106 -1.12 11.51 -1.71
CA ARG A 106 -1.24 11.68 -3.18
C ARG A 106 -2.67 11.97 -3.63
N PHE A 107 -3.64 12.02 -2.72
CA PHE A 107 -5.03 12.31 -3.07
C PHE A 107 -5.21 13.76 -3.50
N ASP A 108 -5.97 13.96 -4.58
CA ASP A 108 -6.51 15.26 -4.91
C ASP A 108 -7.59 15.69 -3.87
N LYS A 109 -8.02 16.95 -3.93
CA LYS A 109 -9.00 17.49 -2.98
C LYS A 109 -10.32 16.70 -2.96
N GLU A 110 -10.79 16.24 -4.13
CA GLU A 110 -12.05 15.50 -4.25
C GLU A 110 -11.89 14.09 -3.68
N GLN A 111 -10.79 13.40 -3.99
CA GLN A 111 -10.44 12.09 -3.43
C GLN A 111 -10.30 12.16 -1.92
N ARG A 112 -9.69 13.23 -1.38
CA ARG A 112 -9.60 13.44 0.06
C ARG A 112 -10.99 13.58 0.69
N GLN A 113 -11.87 14.37 0.09
CA GLN A 113 -13.25 14.51 0.57
C GLN A 113 -14.02 13.19 0.54
N ILE A 114 -13.87 12.40 -0.54
CA ILE A 114 -14.47 11.07 -0.64
C ILE A 114 -13.93 10.14 0.45
N PHE A 115 -12.62 10.16 0.69
CA PHE A 115 -11.98 9.36 1.72
C PHE A 115 -12.52 9.70 3.11
N ASP A 116 -12.55 10.99 3.45
CA ASP A 116 -13.05 11.46 4.75
C ASP A 116 -14.51 11.04 4.97
N LEU A 117 -15.36 11.15 3.94
CA LEU A 117 -16.77 10.73 4.00
C LEU A 117 -16.93 9.20 4.14
N ARG A 118 -16.18 8.41 3.37
CA ARG A 118 -16.33 6.96 3.35
C ARG A 118 -15.73 6.29 4.59
N TYR A 119 -14.56 6.75 5.05
CA TYR A 119 -13.76 6.02 6.02
C TYR A 119 -13.62 6.71 7.38
N CYS A 120 -13.58 8.04 7.41
CA CYS A 120 -13.34 8.79 8.65
C CYS A 120 -14.63 9.28 9.33
N SER A 121 -15.75 9.22 8.62
CA SER A 121 -17.08 9.55 9.14
C SER A 121 -17.55 8.53 10.17
N SER A 122 -18.24 8.99 11.21
CA SER A 122 -18.94 8.11 12.15
C SER A 122 -20.13 7.38 11.53
N ASN A 123 -20.70 7.96 10.46
CA ASN A 123 -21.78 7.34 9.69
C ASN A 123 -21.21 6.42 8.63
N TYR A 124 -21.76 5.21 8.54
CA TYR A 124 -21.44 4.26 7.48
C TYR A 124 -22.15 4.65 6.18
N TYR A 125 -21.43 5.32 5.27
CA TYR A 125 -21.95 5.66 3.94
C TYR A 125 -21.46 4.68 2.89
N ASP A 126 -22.37 4.05 2.15
CA ASP A 126 -22.01 3.32 0.94
C ASP A 126 -21.54 4.26 -0.18
N TRP A 127 -20.97 3.69 -1.24
CA TRP A 127 -20.39 4.49 -2.34
C TRP A 127 -21.42 5.38 -3.04
N ASP A 128 -22.65 4.92 -3.17
CA ASP A 128 -23.72 5.70 -3.82
C ASP A 128 -24.15 6.87 -2.94
N THR A 129 -24.24 6.67 -1.62
CA THR A 129 -24.52 7.73 -0.66
C THR A 129 -23.40 8.77 -0.65
N VAL A 130 -22.14 8.34 -0.63
CA VAL A 130 -20.99 9.26 -0.75
C VAL A 130 -21.07 10.07 -2.04
N GLY A 131 -21.34 9.41 -3.18
CA GLY A 131 -21.53 10.08 -4.47
C GLY A 131 -22.64 11.12 -4.44
N ASN A 132 -23.81 10.76 -3.91
CA ASN A 132 -24.96 11.66 -3.80
C ASN A 132 -24.66 12.89 -2.93
N LEU A 133 -23.94 12.72 -1.81
CA LEU A 133 -23.59 13.82 -0.90
C LEU A 133 -22.69 14.87 -1.55
N ILE A 134 -21.88 14.49 -2.54
CA ILE A 134 -20.93 15.38 -3.22
C ILE A 134 -21.31 15.64 -4.70
N GLY A 135 -22.48 15.18 -5.14
CA GLY A 135 -23.03 15.45 -6.47
C GLY A 135 -22.45 14.61 -7.61
N TYR A 136 -21.89 13.42 -7.33
CA TYR A 136 -21.44 12.47 -8.34
C TYR A 136 -22.44 11.38 -8.64
N ALA A 137 -22.56 11.03 -9.93
CA ALA A 137 -23.25 9.83 -10.36
C ALA A 137 -22.49 8.56 -9.94
N HIS A 138 -23.20 7.43 -9.88
CA HIS A 138 -22.65 6.10 -9.58
C HIS A 138 -21.36 5.80 -10.38
N SER A 139 -21.35 6.01 -11.71
CA SER A 139 -20.16 5.73 -12.52
C SER A 139 -18.96 6.61 -12.16
N GLN A 140 -19.17 7.85 -11.72
CA GLN A 140 -18.11 8.77 -11.35
C GLN A 140 -17.48 8.38 -10.01
N ILE A 141 -18.30 8.05 -9.00
CA ILE A 141 -17.78 7.67 -7.68
C ILE A 141 -16.97 6.37 -7.74
N TYR A 142 -17.40 5.38 -8.52
CA TYR A 142 -16.63 4.14 -8.69
C TYR A 142 -15.33 4.35 -9.46
N ARG A 143 -15.25 5.31 -10.39
CA ARG A 143 -13.99 5.70 -11.04
C ARG A 143 -13.02 6.36 -10.05
N LYS A 144 -13.52 7.23 -9.17
CA LYS A 144 -12.72 7.84 -8.10
C LYS A 144 -12.27 6.81 -7.07
N ARG A 145 -13.14 5.88 -6.66
CA ARG A 145 -12.79 4.72 -5.83
C ARG A 145 -11.64 3.94 -6.44
N TYR A 146 -11.75 3.55 -7.72
CA TYR A 146 -10.69 2.82 -8.40
C TYR A 146 -9.36 3.59 -8.37
N ALA A 147 -9.38 4.90 -8.63
CA ALA A 147 -8.17 5.72 -8.59
C ALA A 147 -7.53 5.78 -7.20
N MET A 148 -8.31 5.92 -6.13
CA MET A 148 -7.78 5.91 -4.75
C MET A 148 -7.18 4.55 -4.39
N LEU A 149 -7.87 3.45 -4.72
CA LEU A 149 -7.38 2.10 -4.44
C LEU A 149 -6.16 1.75 -5.29
N TRP A 150 -6.07 2.28 -6.50
CA TRP A 150 -4.89 2.16 -7.33
C TRP A 150 -3.65 2.77 -6.66
N LEU A 151 -3.79 3.96 -6.08
CA LEU A 151 -2.68 4.61 -5.34
C LEU A 151 -2.22 3.74 -4.18
N LEU A 152 -3.14 3.17 -3.40
CA LEU A 152 -2.77 2.24 -2.33
C LEU A 152 -2.10 0.97 -2.87
N ALA A 153 -2.59 0.42 -3.98
CA ALA A 153 -1.98 -0.74 -4.61
C ALA A 153 -0.53 -0.47 -5.07
N GLU A 154 -0.25 0.73 -5.58
CA GLU A 154 1.11 1.16 -5.92
C GLU A 154 2.00 1.25 -4.68
N GLU A 155 1.54 1.89 -3.61
CA GLU A 155 2.32 2.00 -2.36
C GLU A 155 2.64 0.65 -1.73
N ARG A 156 1.78 -0.35 -1.97
CA ARG A 156 1.94 -1.74 -1.51
C ARG A 156 2.69 -2.63 -2.50
N GLY A 157 3.14 -2.10 -3.63
CA GLY A 157 3.86 -2.86 -4.68
C GLY A 157 3.01 -3.95 -5.36
N MET A 158 1.68 -3.83 -5.33
CA MET A 158 0.77 -4.79 -5.97
C MET A 158 0.59 -4.56 -7.48
N VAL A 159 0.92 -3.35 -7.93
CA VAL A 159 0.87 -2.92 -9.33
C VAL A 159 2.07 -2.02 -9.59
N SER A 160 2.55 -2.00 -10.84
CA SER A 160 3.61 -1.06 -11.24
C SER A 160 3.08 0.38 -11.22
N HIS A 161 3.94 1.33 -10.86
CA HIS A 161 3.61 2.75 -10.98
C HIS A 161 3.23 3.06 -12.43
N LYS A 162 2.08 3.71 -12.64
CA LYS A 162 1.68 4.18 -13.97
C LYS A 162 2.49 5.42 -14.36
N ASP A 163 3.78 5.23 -14.63
CA ASP A 163 4.60 6.23 -15.28
C ASP A 163 4.18 6.35 -16.75
N GLY A 164 3.24 7.26 -17.00
CA GLY A 164 2.88 7.70 -18.34
C GLY A 164 4.01 8.48 -19.05
N THR A 165 5.06 8.94 -18.36
CA THR A 165 6.15 9.72 -18.96
C THR A 165 7.35 9.85 -18.01
N ARG A 166 8.21 8.82 -17.86
CA ARG A 166 9.60 9.02 -17.36
C ARG A 166 10.61 7.87 -17.48
N ASN A 167 10.37 6.83 -18.27
CA ASN A 167 11.47 5.96 -18.70
C ASN A 167 12.19 6.53 -19.93
N ALA A 168 12.90 7.63 -19.71
CA ALA A 168 13.93 8.15 -20.59
C ALA A 168 15.08 8.71 -19.75
N ILE A 169 15.65 7.90 -18.86
CA ILE A 169 17.01 8.12 -18.37
C ILE A 169 17.73 6.78 -18.42
N ASN A 170 18.48 6.56 -19.50
CA ASN A 170 19.47 5.51 -19.61
C ASN A 170 20.50 5.67 -18.48
N PRO A 171 20.87 4.61 -17.75
CA PRO A 171 22.08 4.61 -16.95
C PRO A 171 23.25 4.28 -17.89
N SER A 172 23.66 5.25 -18.70
CA SER A 172 24.96 5.20 -19.35
C SER A 172 25.49 6.61 -19.55
N LEU A 173 26.75 6.77 -19.14
CA LEU A 173 27.60 7.97 -19.18
C LEU A 173 27.48 8.90 -17.96
N ASN A 174 28.28 8.60 -16.94
CA ASN A 174 29.36 9.53 -16.64
C ASN A 174 30.67 8.75 -16.53
N GLN A 175 31.61 9.19 -17.38
CA GLN A 175 33.04 8.92 -17.33
C GLN A 175 33.63 9.56 -16.07
#